data_AF-A0A7W4V6Q0-F1
#
_entry.id   AF-A0A7W4V6Q0-F1
#
_cell.length_a   1.000
_cell.length_b   1.000
_cell.length_c   1.000
_cell.angle_alpha   90.00
_cell.angle_beta   90.00
_cell.angle_gamma   90.00
#
_symmetry.space_group_name_H-M   'P 1'
#
loop_
_entity.id
_entity.type
_entity.pdbx_description
1 polymer ?
#
loop_
_entity_poly.entity_id
_entity_poly.type
_entity_poly.pdbx_seq_one_letter_code
_entity_poly.pdbx_strand_id
1 'polypeptide(L)'
;MEIKDIRRNNLLTLLSSHASIRAFADRTGVPAAYVSQIKNEADGRGMGSKTARKIEEALGLPVGYMDQAHGEGLTSVGETPAANGHSPAVVPQRASITGTLEKWQVEDAARLKELFEANAKHSQEEFGRRFEIGSQGMVWQYLNARRALNTKAASNFARGLGIAVDAFSPRLAQEIRLASEHVADRIPTIQDSVAAGERPCDRIAIVMAEQHLDVSALAQLLAVEPPVVRAWLEPDAPKLGLHHAVKLQEAYGYSPAWLINGKGEPRLSNVQEAELDEPSLPFDIVPIPTSSYRRIPVVGMAQLGDNGHFSDIEYPVGHGDGFIEFPTRDPDAYGLRCNGDSMRPRVKHNEFVVVEPNHAVTNGDEVLVKSQDGRVMVKELAYVRDGVVHLSSVNERHGMVRIPQDQIERLQYVAGIVKSSAWRPD
;
A
#
# COMPACT_ATOMS: atom_id res chain seq x y z
N MET A 1 16.55 8.85 -33.89
CA MET A 1 16.14 7.66 -33.11
C MET A 1 16.89 7.74 -31.80
N GLU A 2 16.19 7.81 -30.68
CA GLU A 2 16.84 7.94 -29.38
C GLU A 2 17.53 6.61 -28.99
N ILE A 3 18.61 6.65 -28.22
CA ILE A 3 19.35 5.44 -27.78
C ILE A 3 18.42 4.45 -27.06
N LYS A 4 17.40 4.95 -26.37
CA LYS A 4 16.35 4.14 -25.72
C LYS A 4 15.55 3.29 -26.73
N ASP A 5 15.28 3.83 -27.92
CA ASP A 5 14.49 3.16 -28.96
C ASP A 5 15.34 2.06 -29.63
N ILE A 6 16.62 2.35 -29.87
CA ILE A 6 17.60 1.40 -30.43
C ILE A 6 17.75 0.19 -29.51
N ARG A 7 17.98 0.43 -28.21
CA ARG A 7 18.11 -0.63 -27.19
C ARG A 7 16.86 -1.49 -27.09
N ARG A 8 15.66 -0.88 -27.19
CA ARG A 8 14.39 -1.61 -27.16
C ARG A 8 14.22 -2.49 -28.39
N ASN A 9 14.51 -1.97 -29.58
CA ASN A 9 14.38 -2.75 -30.80
C ASN A 9 15.32 -3.96 -30.79
N ASN A 10 16.58 -3.74 -30.41
CA ASN A 10 17.56 -4.81 -30.25
C ASN A 10 17.12 -5.85 -29.19
N LEU A 11 16.52 -5.41 -28.07
CA LEU A 11 15.96 -6.33 -27.08
C LEU A 11 14.81 -7.18 -27.65
N LEU A 12 13.92 -6.60 -28.45
CA LEU A 12 12.82 -7.33 -29.08
C LEU A 12 13.34 -8.37 -30.09
N THR A 13 14.38 -8.02 -30.86
CA THR A 13 15.07 -8.95 -31.75
C THR A 13 15.77 -10.09 -30.99
N LEU A 14 16.36 -9.80 -29.83
CA LEU A 14 16.97 -10.84 -28.98
C LEU A 14 15.92 -11.70 -28.27
N LEU A 15 14.73 -11.17 -27.99
CA LEU A 15 13.62 -11.93 -27.42
C LEU A 15 12.99 -12.88 -28.42
N SER A 16 12.95 -12.53 -29.71
CA SER A 16 12.38 -13.41 -30.74
C SER A 16 13.22 -14.67 -30.99
N SER A 17 14.52 -14.63 -30.65
CA SER A 17 15.40 -15.81 -30.71
C SER A 17 15.31 -16.72 -29.48
N HIS A 18 14.51 -16.37 -28.46
CA HIS A 18 14.36 -17.14 -27.23
C HIS A 18 12.93 -17.66 -27.03
N ALA A 19 12.79 -18.88 -26.50
CA ALA A 19 11.49 -19.56 -26.37
C ALA A 19 10.50 -18.89 -25.39
N SER A 20 10.99 -18.15 -24.39
CA SER A 20 10.15 -17.39 -23.46
C SER A 20 10.92 -16.23 -22.79
N ILE A 21 10.19 -15.21 -22.32
CA ILE A 21 10.74 -14.08 -21.56
C ILE A 21 11.44 -14.57 -20.28
N ARG A 22 10.94 -15.65 -19.68
CA ARG A 22 11.52 -16.26 -18.48
C ARG A 22 12.87 -16.90 -18.77
N ALA A 23 12.98 -17.66 -19.87
CA ALA A 23 14.25 -18.25 -20.29
C ALA A 23 15.32 -17.18 -20.64
N PHE A 24 14.89 -16.06 -21.23
CA PHE A 24 15.79 -14.92 -21.48
C PHE A 24 16.27 -14.25 -20.19
N ALA A 25 15.36 -14.07 -19.22
CA ALA A 25 15.69 -13.51 -17.91
C ALA A 25 16.69 -14.38 -17.14
N ASP A 26 16.49 -15.69 -17.14
CA ASP A 26 17.36 -16.65 -16.47
C ASP A 26 18.78 -16.65 -17.08
N ARG A 27 18.88 -16.50 -18.41
CA ARG A 27 20.16 -16.51 -19.12
C ARG A 27 20.94 -15.18 -18.99
N THR A 28 20.22 -14.06 -18.95
CA THR A 28 20.85 -12.71 -18.87
C THR A 28 21.03 -12.21 -17.43
N GLY A 29 20.42 -12.86 -16.45
CA GLY A 29 20.41 -12.42 -15.06
C GLY A 29 19.69 -11.08 -14.87
N VAL A 30 18.80 -10.71 -15.80
CA VAL A 30 17.94 -9.53 -15.74
C VAL A 30 16.54 -9.98 -15.33
N PRO A 31 15.87 -9.33 -14.35
CA PRO A 31 14.55 -9.76 -13.90
C PRO A 31 13.49 -9.79 -15.03
N ALA A 32 12.71 -10.86 -15.10
CA ALA A 32 11.66 -11.03 -16.12
C ALA A 32 10.61 -9.90 -16.11
N ALA A 33 10.31 -9.35 -14.93
CA ALA A 33 9.43 -8.19 -14.77
C ALA A 33 9.99 -6.94 -15.48
N TYR A 34 11.31 -6.71 -15.38
CA TYR A 34 11.98 -5.57 -16.01
C TYR A 34 12.00 -5.71 -17.55
N VAL A 35 12.24 -6.93 -18.05
CA VAL A 35 12.18 -7.23 -19.49
C VAL A 35 10.75 -7.05 -20.04
N SER A 36 9.73 -7.47 -19.28
CA SER A 36 8.32 -7.26 -19.67
C SER A 36 7.91 -5.79 -19.66
N GLN A 37 8.47 -4.99 -18.75
CA GLN A 37 8.19 -3.55 -18.68
C GLN A 37 8.74 -2.81 -19.91
N ILE A 38 9.99 -3.06 -20.29
CA ILE A 38 10.61 -2.46 -21.50
C ILE A 38 9.89 -2.90 -22.79
N LYS A 39 9.34 -4.12 -22.81
CA LYS A 39 8.53 -4.60 -23.93
C LYS A 39 7.21 -3.81 -24.07
N ASN A 40 6.51 -3.57 -22.96
CA ASN A 40 5.14 -3.03 -22.99
C ASN A 40 5.08 -1.49 -22.98
N GLU A 41 6.05 -0.80 -22.37
CA GLU A 41 6.08 0.67 -22.30
C GLU A 41 6.92 1.24 -23.45
N ALA A 42 6.29 2.05 -24.31
CA ALA A 42 6.98 2.76 -25.39
C ALA A 42 7.61 4.10 -24.97
N ASP A 43 7.07 4.75 -23.93
CA ASP A 43 7.48 6.08 -23.45
C ASP A 43 8.11 6.07 -22.04
N GLY A 44 8.36 4.89 -21.46
CA GLY A 44 8.91 4.72 -20.10
C GLY A 44 10.44 4.82 -20.00
N ARG A 45 10.97 4.67 -18.77
CA ARG A 45 12.43 4.66 -18.49
C ARG A 45 13.13 3.66 -19.41
N GLY A 46 13.89 4.17 -20.38
CA GLY A 46 14.69 3.35 -21.29
C GLY A 46 15.67 2.44 -20.55
N MET A 47 16.08 1.35 -21.22
CA MET A 47 17.08 0.43 -20.69
C MET A 47 18.36 1.17 -20.29
N GLY A 48 18.74 1.08 -19.02
CA GLY A 48 19.95 1.71 -18.49
C GLY A 48 21.22 1.07 -19.06
N SER A 49 22.30 1.86 -19.18
CA SER A 49 23.56 1.41 -19.78
C SER A 49 24.18 0.21 -19.06
N LYS A 50 24.02 0.11 -17.73
CA LYS A 50 24.47 -1.06 -16.95
C LYS A 50 23.77 -2.35 -17.36
N THR A 51 22.45 -2.29 -17.58
CA THR A 51 21.66 -3.45 -18.01
C THR A 51 21.95 -3.82 -19.45
N ALA A 52 22.15 -2.83 -20.33
CA ALA A 52 22.57 -3.06 -21.72
C ALA A 52 23.90 -3.83 -21.78
N ARG A 53 24.92 -3.41 -21.02
CA ARG A 53 26.21 -4.12 -20.94
C ARG A 53 26.08 -5.53 -20.37
N LYS A 54 25.23 -5.72 -19.35
CA LYS A 54 24.98 -7.04 -18.75
C LYS A 54 24.35 -8.02 -19.74
N ILE A 55 23.42 -7.55 -20.58
CA ILE A 55 22.81 -8.37 -21.64
C ILE A 55 23.84 -8.71 -22.71
N GLU A 56 24.69 -7.75 -23.11
CA GLU A 56 25.77 -7.99 -24.06
C GLU A 56 26.74 -9.06 -23.56
N GLU A 57 27.20 -8.93 -22.30
CA GLU A 57 28.10 -9.88 -21.66
C GLU A 57 27.48 -11.28 -21.55
N ALA A 58 26.23 -11.38 -21.10
CA ALA A 58 25.55 -12.67 -20.91
C ALA A 58 25.24 -13.40 -22.24
N LEU A 59 25.10 -12.67 -23.34
CA LEU A 59 24.84 -13.22 -24.66
C LEU A 59 26.11 -13.30 -25.54
N GLY A 60 27.27 -12.87 -25.02
CA GLY A 60 28.54 -12.86 -25.77
C GLY A 60 28.56 -11.87 -26.94
N LEU A 61 27.78 -10.79 -26.86
CA LEU A 61 27.68 -9.77 -27.90
C LEU A 61 28.80 -8.71 -27.75
N PRO A 62 29.24 -8.07 -28.85
CA PRO A 62 30.21 -6.99 -28.78
C PRO A 62 29.75 -5.83 -27.90
N VAL A 63 30.68 -5.21 -27.17
CA VAL A 63 30.39 -4.01 -26.36
C VAL A 63 29.91 -2.89 -27.30
N GLY A 64 28.68 -2.44 -27.09
CA GLY A 64 28.05 -1.39 -27.91
C GLY A 64 26.96 -1.92 -28.82
N TYR A 65 26.76 -3.24 -28.88
CA TYR A 65 25.71 -3.87 -29.70
C TYR A 65 24.33 -3.29 -29.39
N MET A 66 23.97 -3.11 -28.12
CA MET A 66 22.66 -2.58 -27.74
C MET A 66 22.49 -1.10 -28.08
N ASP A 67 23.58 -0.37 -28.32
CA ASP A 67 23.59 1.08 -28.61
C ASP A 67 23.59 1.39 -30.12
N GLN A 68 23.73 0.37 -30.97
CA GLN A 68 23.80 0.50 -32.42
C GLN A 68 22.56 -0.10 -33.08
N ALA A 69 22.04 0.55 -34.12
CA ALA A 69 20.91 0.02 -34.86
C ALA A 69 21.36 -1.15 -35.75
N HIS A 70 20.86 -2.36 -35.46
CA HIS A 70 21.07 -3.53 -36.31
C HIS A 70 19.86 -3.68 -37.24
N GLY A 71 20.11 -3.82 -38.54
CA GLY A 71 19.06 -4.08 -39.52
C GLY A 71 18.45 -5.46 -39.29
N GLU A 72 17.12 -5.56 -39.33
CA GLU A 72 16.40 -6.82 -39.21
C GLU A 72 16.79 -7.77 -40.36
N GLY A 73 17.49 -8.87 -40.07
CA GLY A 73 17.87 -9.84 -41.09
C GLY A 73 18.61 -11.08 -40.59
N LEU A 74 17.89 -12.20 -40.56
CA LEU A 74 18.29 -13.61 -40.65
C LEU A 74 19.66 -14.05 -40.08
N THR A 75 19.63 -15.03 -39.17
CA THR A 75 20.29 -16.34 -39.41
C THR A 75 19.85 -17.39 -38.38
N SER A 76 19.31 -18.49 -38.90
CA SER A 76 19.06 -19.77 -38.25
C SER A 76 20.31 -20.66 -38.32
N VAL A 77 20.79 -21.19 -37.20
CA VAL A 77 21.60 -22.42 -37.07
C VAL A 77 21.46 -22.86 -35.60
N GLY A 78 21.18 -24.09 -35.17
CA GLY A 78 20.98 -25.41 -35.77
C GLY A 78 20.60 -26.41 -34.65
N GLU A 79 20.02 -27.55 -35.04
CA GLU A 79 19.59 -28.72 -34.24
C GLU A 79 20.75 -29.35 -33.43
N THR A 80 20.66 -30.28 -32.46
CA THR A 80 19.81 -31.46 -32.10
C THR A 80 20.26 -31.93 -30.66
N PRO A 81 20.02 -33.16 -30.12
CA PRO A 81 18.79 -33.91 -29.79
C PRO A 81 18.70 -34.46 -28.32
N ALA A 82 17.52 -35.00 -27.98
CA ALA A 82 17.21 -36.13 -27.06
C ALA A 82 17.57 -36.10 -25.55
N ALA A 83 16.55 -36.27 -24.70
CA ALA A 83 16.59 -37.18 -23.54
C ALA A 83 15.17 -37.54 -23.05
N ASN A 84 15.04 -38.79 -22.63
CA ASN A 84 13.81 -39.57 -22.42
C ASN A 84 13.01 -39.26 -21.15
N GLY A 85 11.70 -39.51 -21.25
CA GLY A 85 10.98 -40.40 -20.35
C GLY A 85 10.36 -39.79 -19.09
N HIS A 86 9.03 -39.70 -19.06
CA HIS A 86 8.20 -40.28 -17.99
C HIS A 86 6.73 -40.36 -18.44
N SER A 87 6.12 -41.51 -18.16
CA SER A 87 4.75 -41.91 -18.50
C SER A 87 3.68 -40.92 -18.02
N PRO A 88 2.62 -40.63 -18.82
CA PRO A 88 1.45 -39.95 -18.29
C PRO A 88 0.45 -40.96 -17.72
N ALA A 89 0.03 -40.67 -16.49
CA ALA A 89 -1.11 -41.31 -15.85
C ALA A 89 -2.40 -41.05 -16.64
N VAL A 90 -3.29 -42.04 -16.54
CA VAL A 90 -4.59 -42.16 -17.22
C VAL A 90 -5.47 -40.93 -16.98
N VAL A 91 -5.79 -40.21 -18.06
CA VAL A 91 -6.87 -39.22 -18.13
C VAL A 91 -8.01 -39.85 -18.94
N PRO A 92 -9.27 -39.84 -18.48
CA PRO A 92 -10.37 -40.41 -19.24
C PRO A 92 -10.61 -39.61 -20.52
N GLN A 93 -10.66 -40.33 -21.64
CA GLN A 93 -10.85 -39.82 -22.99
C GLN A 93 -12.15 -39.00 -23.11
N ARG A 94 -12.03 -37.73 -23.50
CA ARG A 94 -13.15 -37.00 -24.11
C ARG A 94 -13.38 -37.59 -25.49
N ALA A 95 -14.54 -38.22 -25.67
CA ALA A 95 -15.00 -38.73 -26.96
C ALA A 95 -14.98 -37.62 -28.02
N SER A 96 -14.20 -37.85 -29.07
CA SER A 96 -14.33 -37.12 -30.33
C SER A 96 -15.64 -37.52 -30.99
N ILE A 97 -16.59 -36.58 -31.14
CA ILE A 97 -17.79 -36.80 -31.95
C ILE A 97 -17.89 -35.71 -33.00
N THR A 98 -17.43 -36.03 -34.21
CA THR A 98 -18.01 -35.46 -35.44
C THR A 98 -19.10 -36.41 -35.92
N GLY A 99 -20.33 -35.92 -36.00
CA GLY A 99 -21.37 -36.52 -36.85
C GLY A 99 -22.68 -36.87 -36.14
N THR A 100 -23.73 -36.12 -36.48
CA THR A 100 -25.16 -36.34 -36.22
C THR A 100 -25.67 -35.75 -34.91
N LEU A 101 -26.46 -34.68 -35.04
CA LEU A 101 -27.21 -34.07 -33.93
C LEU A 101 -28.32 -35.03 -33.50
N GLU A 102 -28.54 -35.11 -32.20
CA GLU A 102 -29.60 -35.94 -31.63
C GLU A 102 -30.98 -35.33 -31.91
N LYS A 103 -32.02 -36.16 -32.01
CA LYS A 103 -33.38 -35.71 -32.39
C LYS A 103 -33.88 -34.55 -31.52
N TRP A 104 -33.60 -34.58 -30.22
CA TRP A 104 -34.00 -33.51 -29.29
C TRP A 104 -33.28 -32.19 -29.55
N GLN A 105 -32.03 -32.20 -30.06
CA GLN A 105 -31.27 -31.00 -30.40
C GLN A 105 -31.83 -30.31 -31.64
N VAL A 106 -32.37 -31.09 -32.56
CA VAL A 106 -33.08 -30.59 -33.75
C VAL A 106 -34.41 -29.96 -33.36
N GLU A 107 -35.15 -30.59 -32.43
CA GLU A 107 -36.40 -30.04 -31.88
C GLU A 107 -36.18 -28.74 -31.08
N ASP A 108 -35.12 -28.68 -30.26
CA ASP A 108 -34.74 -27.47 -29.53
C ASP A 108 -34.37 -26.31 -30.49
N ALA A 109 -33.62 -26.61 -31.55
CA ALA A 109 -33.27 -25.62 -32.57
C ALA A 109 -34.50 -25.11 -33.33
N ALA A 110 -35.48 -25.98 -33.62
CA ALA A 110 -36.73 -25.60 -34.26
C ALA A 110 -37.57 -24.66 -33.37
N ARG A 111 -37.71 -24.98 -32.07
CA ARG A 111 -38.37 -24.09 -31.09
C ARG A 111 -37.66 -22.75 -30.97
N LEU A 112 -36.33 -22.78 -30.90
CA LEU A 112 -35.53 -21.56 -30.82
C LEU A 112 -35.70 -20.70 -32.08
N LYS A 113 -35.77 -21.31 -33.27
CA LYS A 113 -36.02 -20.60 -34.52
C LYS A 113 -37.37 -19.92 -34.56
N GLU A 114 -38.43 -20.61 -34.14
CA GLU A 114 -39.77 -20.04 -34.05
C GLU A 114 -39.81 -18.86 -33.06
N LEU A 115 -39.20 -19.01 -31.89
CA LEU A 115 -39.12 -17.95 -30.88
C LEU A 115 -38.26 -16.78 -31.32
N PHE A 116 -37.22 -17.03 -32.11
CA PHE A 116 -36.38 -16.00 -32.71
C PHE A 116 -37.15 -15.21 -33.78
N GLU A 117 -37.89 -15.88 -34.66
CA GLU A 117 -38.71 -15.22 -35.68
C GLU A 117 -39.87 -14.40 -35.06
N ALA A 118 -40.44 -14.87 -33.94
CA ALA A 118 -41.51 -14.17 -33.24
C ALA A 118 -41.04 -12.97 -32.40
N ASN A 119 -39.85 -13.04 -31.78
CA ASN A 119 -39.41 -12.06 -30.78
C ASN A 119 -38.14 -11.28 -31.14
N ALA A 120 -37.42 -11.64 -32.21
CA ALA A 120 -36.19 -10.94 -32.58
C ALA A 120 -36.52 -9.55 -33.14
N LYS A 121 -36.09 -8.52 -32.42
CA LYS A 121 -36.15 -7.11 -32.86
C LYS A 121 -34.99 -6.73 -33.77
N HIS A 122 -33.97 -7.58 -33.88
CA HIS A 122 -32.70 -7.31 -34.54
C HIS A 122 -32.39 -8.34 -35.63
N SER A 123 -31.60 -7.93 -36.62
CA SER A 123 -31.07 -8.87 -37.62
C SER A 123 -30.19 -9.94 -36.96
N GLN A 124 -30.05 -11.11 -37.59
CA GLN A 124 -29.23 -12.21 -37.07
C GLN A 124 -27.76 -11.82 -36.84
N GLU A 125 -27.21 -10.92 -37.66
CA GLU A 125 -25.85 -10.41 -37.52
C GLU A 125 -25.72 -9.50 -36.28
N GLU A 126 -26.64 -8.56 -36.12
CA GLU A 126 -26.64 -7.62 -35.00
C GLU A 126 -26.92 -8.35 -33.68
N PHE A 127 -27.83 -9.32 -33.69
CA PHE A 127 -28.12 -10.17 -32.54
C PHE A 127 -26.90 -11.01 -32.12
N GLY A 128 -26.22 -11.61 -33.09
CA GLY A 128 -25.03 -12.41 -32.84
C GLY A 128 -23.88 -11.61 -32.22
N ARG A 129 -23.67 -10.37 -32.68
CA ARG A 129 -22.68 -9.45 -32.10
C ARG A 129 -23.10 -8.95 -30.71
N ARG A 130 -24.34 -8.51 -30.56
CA ARG A 130 -24.83 -7.87 -29.32
C ARG A 130 -24.88 -8.83 -28.13
N PHE A 131 -25.18 -10.09 -28.37
CA PHE A 131 -25.32 -11.11 -27.32
C PHE A 131 -24.19 -12.14 -27.32
N GLU A 132 -23.08 -11.85 -28.03
CA GLU A 132 -21.86 -12.68 -28.04
C GLU A 132 -22.09 -14.15 -28.44
N ILE A 133 -23.01 -14.39 -29.38
CA ILE A 133 -23.31 -15.73 -29.90
C ILE A 133 -22.40 -16.06 -31.09
N GLY A 134 -21.93 -15.03 -31.80
CA GLY A 134 -20.98 -15.14 -32.91
C GLY A 134 -21.43 -14.34 -34.14
N SER A 135 -20.87 -14.67 -35.31
CA SER A 135 -21.25 -14.06 -36.58
C SER A 135 -22.66 -14.49 -37.01
N GLN A 136 -23.24 -13.79 -38.01
CA GLN A 136 -24.54 -14.15 -38.61
C GLN A 136 -24.61 -15.65 -38.97
N GLY A 137 -23.54 -16.19 -39.56
CA GLY A 137 -23.46 -17.61 -39.92
C GLY A 137 -23.49 -18.54 -38.71
N MET A 138 -22.93 -18.13 -37.57
CA MET A 138 -22.97 -18.92 -36.33
C MET A 138 -24.38 -18.97 -35.75
N VAL A 139 -25.09 -17.83 -35.73
CA VAL A 139 -26.49 -17.77 -35.29
C VAL A 139 -27.35 -18.66 -36.19
N TRP A 140 -27.19 -18.55 -37.51
CA TRP A 140 -27.92 -19.37 -38.48
C TRP A 140 -27.66 -20.88 -38.31
N GLN A 141 -26.43 -21.27 -37.97
CA GLN A 141 -26.09 -22.68 -37.70
C GLN A 141 -26.80 -23.25 -36.48
N TYR A 142 -27.02 -22.46 -35.43
CA TYR A 142 -27.80 -22.88 -34.26
C TYR A 142 -29.30 -22.97 -34.59
N LEU A 143 -29.85 -21.99 -35.30
CA LEU A 143 -31.29 -21.96 -35.65
C LEU A 143 -31.70 -23.07 -36.64
N ASN A 144 -30.80 -23.52 -37.51
CA ASN A 144 -31.10 -24.55 -38.50
C ASN A 144 -30.54 -25.93 -38.13
N ALA A 145 -30.30 -26.18 -36.83
CA ALA A 145 -29.82 -27.45 -36.32
C ALA A 145 -28.61 -27.98 -37.12
N ARG A 146 -27.63 -27.12 -37.42
CA ARG A 146 -26.33 -27.54 -37.97
C ARG A 146 -25.25 -27.63 -36.91
N ARG A 147 -25.48 -27.00 -35.76
CA ARG A 147 -24.61 -27.04 -34.59
C ARG A 147 -25.45 -27.27 -33.33
N ALA A 148 -24.97 -28.15 -32.45
CA ALA A 148 -25.62 -28.42 -31.18
C ALA A 148 -25.61 -27.14 -30.32
N LEU A 149 -26.76 -26.78 -29.77
CA LEU A 149 -26.87 -25.66 -28.86
C LEU A 149 -26.16 -26.01 -27.55
N ASN A 150 -25.18 -25.20 -27.15
CA ASN A 150 -24.50 -25.36 -25.87
C ASN A 150 -25.15 -24.48 -24.79
N THR A 151 -24.89 -24.78 -23.52
CA THR A 151 -25.46 -24.05 -22.37
C THR A 151 -25.19 -22.54 -22.43
N LYS A 152 -23.98 -22.12 -22.81
CA LYS A 152 -23.60 -20.71 -22.96
C LYS A 152 -24.39 -19.97 -24.07
N ALA A 153 -24.52 -20.58 -25.24
CA ALA A 153 -25.28 -20.03 -26.36
C ALA A 153 -26.77 -19.98 -26.01
N ALA A 154 -27.32 -21.03 -25.37
CA ALA A 154 -28.69 -21.06 -24.89
C ALA A 154 -28.98 -19.89 -23.93
N SER A 155 -28.12 -19.65 -22.93
CA SER A 155 -28.26 -18.50 -22.03
C SER A 155 -28.18 -17.15 -22.74
N ASN A 156 -27.31 -17.02 -23.75
CA ASN A 156 -27.19 -15.81 -24.54
C ASN A 156 -28.41 -15.56 -25.46
N PHE A 157 -28.97 -16.61 -26.06
CA PHE A 157 -30.21 -16.53 -26.83
C PHE A 157 -31.40 -16.16 -25.94
N ALA A 158 -31.53 -16.79 -24.77
CA ALA A 158 -32.55 -16.47 -23.77
C ALA A 158 -32.48 -14.99 -23.35
N ARG A 159 -31.29 -14.50 -23.01
CA ARG A 159 -31.05 -13.09 -22.66
C ARG A 159 -31.37 -12.14 -23.82
N GLY A 160 -31.00 -12.50 -25.04
CA GLY A 160 -31.23 -11.66 -26.20
C GLY A 160 -32.70 -11.58 -26.65
N LEU A 161 -33.44 -12.66 -26.45
CA LEU A 161 -34.87 -12.74 -26.76
C LEU A 161 -35.77 -12.34 -25.58
N GLY A 162 -35.20 -12.20 -24.38
CA GLY A 162 -35.94 -11.88 -23.16
C GLY A 162 -36.83 -13.03 -22.67
N ILE A 163 -36.47 -14.28 -22.97
CA ILE A 163 -37.24 -15.49 -22.65
C ILE A 163 -36.42 -16.44 -21.78
N ALA A 164 -37.07 -17.31 -21.01
CA ALA A 164 -36.38 -18.35 -20.24
C ALA A 164 -35.84 -19.45 -21.17
N VAL A 165 -34.72 -20.07 -20.79
CA VAL A 165 -34.13 -21.20 -21.55
C VAL A 165 -35.10 -22.38 -21.63
N ASP A 166 -35.95 -22.56 -20.61
CA ASP A 166 -37.02 -23.55 -20.58
C ASP A 166 -37.98 -23.47 -21.78
N ALA A 167 -38.15 -22.29 -22.37
CA ALA A 167 -39.10 -22.06 -23.45
C ALA A 167 -38.69 -22.74 -24.77
N PHE A 168 -37.39 -22.93 -25.00
CA PHE A 168 -36.89 -23.61 -26.21
C PHE A 168 -36.13 -24.91 -25.92
N SER A 169 -35.54 -25.06 -24.73
CA SER A 169 -34.86 -26.28 -24.32
C SER A 169 -35.03 -26.56 -22.82
N PRO A 170 -36.02 -27.39 -22.43
CA PRO A 170 -36.19 -27.83 -21.04
C PRO A 170 -34.99 -28.61 -20.50
N ARG A 171 -34.30 -29.36 -21.36
CA ARG A 171 -33.11 -30.15 -21.00
C ARG A 171 -31.91 -29.28 -20.70
N LEU A 172 -31.57 -28.35 -21.60
CA LEU A 172 -30.48 -27.41 -21.34
C LEU A 172 -30.81 -26.50 -20.16
N ALA A 173 -32.09 -26.13 -19.96
CA ALA A 173 -32.50 -25.41 -18.76
C ALA A 173 -32.31 -26.22 -17.48
N GLN A 174 -32.62 -27.52 -17.50
CA GLN A 174 -32.36 -28.42 -16.38
C GLN A 174 -30.85 -28.61 -16.15
N GLU A 175 -30.04 -28.74 -17.20
CA GLU A 175 -28.58 -28.80 -17.08
C GLU A 175 -27.99 -27.50 -16.54
N ILE A 176 -28.51 -26.35 -16.98
CA ILE A 176 -28.12 -25.04 -16.45
C ILE A 176 -28.56 -24.92 -14.99
N ARG A 177 -29.75 -25.42 -14.61
CA ARG A 177 -30.20 -25.47 -13.21
C ARG A 177 -29.37 -26.41 -12.36
N LEU A 178 -29.06 -27.62 -12.83
CA LEU A 178 -28.21 -28.60 -12.12
C LEU A 178 -26.76 -28.11 -11.99
N ALA A 179 -26.24 -27.46 -13.04
CA ALA A 179 -24.96 -26.77 -13.00
C ALA A 179 -25.02 -25.57 -12.05
N SER A 180 -26.12 -24.81 -12.06
CA SER A 180 -26.39 -23.72 -11.11
C SER A 180 -26.70 -24.21 -9.70
N GLU A 181 -27.12 -25.46 -9.48
CA GLU A 181 -27.36 -26.07 -8.17
C GLU A 181 -26.04 -26.60 -7.57
N HIS A 182 -25.11 -27.05 -8.42
CA HIS A 182 -23.72 -27.31 -8.03
C HIS A 182 -22.83 -26.05 -7.95
N VAL A 183 -23.30 -24.93 -8.51
CA VAL A 183 -22.67 -23.60 -8.46
C VAL A 183 -23.40 -22.66 -7.50
N ALA A 184 -24.60 -23.00 -7.05
CA ALA A 184 -25.32 -22.34 -5.95
C ALA A 184 -24.63 -22.75 -4.65
N ASP A 185 -23.48 -22.11 -4.47
CA ASP A 185 -22.81 -21.86 -3.23
C ASP A 185 -23.85 -21.60 -2.14
N ARG A 186 -24.11 -22.64 -1.35
CA ARG A 186 -24.77 -22.46 -0.07
C ARG A 186 -23.89 -21.49 0.72
N ILE A 187 -24.41 -20.31 1.04
CA ILE A 187 -23.98 -19.60 2.24
C ILE A 187 -24.09 -20.64 3.37
N PRO A 188 -22.98 -21.04 4.02
CA PRO A 188 -23.05 -22.04 5.07
C PRO A 188 -24.01 -21.53 6.13
N THR A 189 -25.13 -22.22 6.34
CA THR A 189 -26.01 -21.90 7.47
C THR A 189 -25.29 -22.39 8.73
N ILE A 190 -25.19 -21.55 9.76
CA ILE A 190 -24.39 -21.73 10.99
C ILE A 190 -24.74 -23.02 11.78
N GLN A 191 -25.65 -23.87 11.30
CA GLN A 191 -26.19 -25.00 12.04
C GLN A 191 -25.37 -26.30 12.01
N ASP A 192 -24.27 -26.40 11.22
CA ASP A 192 -23.49 -27.65 11.12
C ASP A 192 -22.00 -27.56 11.56
N SER A 193 -21.50 -26.41 12.00
CA SER A 193 -20.14 -26.34 12.59
C SER A 193 -20.22 -26.36 14.12
N VAL A 194 -20.16 -27.57 14.65
CA VAL A 194 -19.92 -27.88 16.06
C VAL A 194 -18.72 -27.08 16.58
N ALA A 195 -18.93 -26.38 17.70
CA ALA A 195 -17.92 -25.84 18.62
C ALA A 195 -16.78 -24.99 18.02
N ALA A 196 -16.92 -23.66 18.17
CA ALA A 196 -15.80 -22.74 18.45
C ALA A 196 -14.54 -22.87 17.58
N GLY A 197 -14.65 -22.84 16.24
CA GLY A 197 -13.53 -22.47 15.36
C GLY A 197 -12.22 -23.25 15.53
N GLU A 198 -12.27 -24.50 16.00
CA GLU A 198 -11.07 -25.31 16.26
C GLU A 198 -10.32 -25.63 14.96
N ARG A 199 -11.04 -25.91 13.86
CA ARG A 199 -10.44 -26.24 12.56
C ARG A 199 -10.41 -25.03 11.61
N PRO A 200 -9.41 -24.95 10.71
CA PRO A 200 -9.32 -23.88 9.70
C PRO A 200 -10.57 -23.76 8.81
N CYS A 201 -11.19 -24.88 8.44
CA CYS A 201 -12.40 -24.92 7.62
C CYS A 201 -13.59 -24.25 8.31
N ASP A 202 -13.75 -24.49 9.61
CA ASP A 202 -14.84 -23.92 10.41
C ASP A 202 -14.70 -22.39 10.50
N ARG A 203 -13.45 -21.88 10.57
CA ARG A 203 -13.18 -20.44 10.62
C ARG A 203 -13.51 -19.72 9.32
N ILE A 204 -13.18 -20.32 8.18
CA ILE A 204 -13.53 -19.76 6.86
C ILE A 204 -15.04 -19.83 6.64
N ALA A 205 -15.70 -20.92 7.07
CA ALA A 205 -17.14 -21.04 7.01
C ALA A 205 -17.86 -19.98 7.86
N ILE A 206 -17.35 -19.66 9.06
CA ILE A 206 -17.85 -18.57 9.91
C ILE A 206 -17.74 -17.22 9.20
N VAL A 207 -16.58 -16.91 8.60
CA VAL A 207 -16.38 -15.66 7.83
C VAL A 207 -17.38 -15.54 6.69
N MET A 208 -17.58 -16.63 5.93
CA MET A 208 -18.54 -16.67 4.81
C MET A 208 -19.98 -16.49 5.28
N ALA A 209 -20.35 -17.12 6.39
CA ALA A 209 -21.70 -17.01 6.96
C ALA A 209 -21.98 -15.60 7.51
N GLU A 210 -21.02 -15.02 8.24
CA GLU A 210 -21.17 -13.67 8.84
C GLU A 210 -21.21 -12.56 7.80
N GLN A 211 -20.44 -12.67 6.72
CA GLN A 211 -20.35 -11.65 5.67
C GLN A 211 -21.29 -11.92 4.49
N HIS A 212 -22.11 -12.98 4.58
CA HIS A 212 -23.00 -13.42 3.50
C HIS A 212 -22.27 -13.63 2.15
N LEU A 213 -21.06 -14.19 2.21
CA LEU A 213 -20.24 -14.44 1.02
C LEU A 213 -20.45 -15.84 0.48
N ASP A 214 -20.60 -15.94 -0.83
CA ASP A 214 -20.55 -17.20 -1.56
C ASP A 214 -19.09 -17.58 -1.88
N VAL A 215 -18.85 -18.83 -2.28
CA VAL A 215 -17.50 -19.36 -2.57
C VAL A 215 -16.88 -18.56 -3.73
N SER A 216 -17.69 -18.20 -4.71
CA SER A 216 -17.30 -17.35 -5.84
C SER A 216 -16.85 -15.95 -5.41
N ALA A 217 -17.60 -15.24 -4.57
CA ALA A 217 -17.23 -13.91 -4.09
C ALA A 217 -16.01 -13.95 -3.19
N LEU A 218 -15.89 -14.97 -2.33
CA LEU A 218 -14.70 -15.15 -1.51
C LEU A 218 -13.46 -15.43 -2.40
N ALA A 219 -13.61 -16.25 -3.44
CA ALA A 219 -12.54 -16.52 -4.40
C ALA A 219 -12.11 -15.25 -5.14
N GLN A 220 -13.07 -14.45 -5.60
CA GLN A 220 -12.80 -13.16 -6.25
C GLN A 220 -12.10 -12.18 -5.31
N LEU A 221 -12.56 -12.07 -4.06
CA LEU A 221 -11.98 -11.19 -3.05
C LEU A 221 -10.52 -11.54 -2.74
N LEU A 222 -10.23 -12.84 -2.60
CA LEU A 222 -8.88 -13.32 -2.29
C LEU A 222 -7.97 -13.40 -3.52
N ALA A 223 -8.53 -13.16 -4.71
CA ALA A 223 -7.89 -13.35 -6.01
C ALA A 223 -7.35 -14.78 -6.18
N VAL A 224 -8.17 -15.77 -5.80
CA VAL A 224 -7.88 -17.20 -5.93
C VAL A 224 -8.95 -17.87 -6.79
N GLU A 225 -8.62 -19.04 -7.34
CA GLU A 225 -9.58 -19.83 -8.11
C GLU A 225 -10.62 -20.49 -7.18
N PRO A 226 -11.91 -20.56 -7.56
CA PRO A 226 -12.97 -21.15 -6.74
C PRO A 226 -12.69 -22.57 -6.19
N PRO A 227 -11.99 -23.48 -6.90
CA PRO A 227 -11.60 -24.78 -6.37
C PRO A 227 -10.68 -24.71 -5.14
N VAL A 228 -9.86 -23.66 -5.01
CA VAL A 228 -8.95 -23.48 -3.86
C VAL A 228 -9.73 -23.15 -2.60
N VAL A 229 -10.77 -22.32 -2.72
CA VAL A 229 -11.66 -21.99 -1.59
C VAL A 229 -12.46 -23.22 -1.15
N ARG A 230 -12.92 -24.04 -2.11
CA ARG A 230 -13.59 -25.32 -1.79
C ARG A 230 -12.68 -26.28 -1.04
N ALA A 231 -11.41 -26.38 -1.44
CA ALA A 231 -10.42 -27.19 -0.75
C ALA A 231 -10.15 -26.72 0.70
N TRP A 232 -10.35 -25.43 1.00
CA TRP A 232 -10.25 -24.90 2.37
C TRP A 232 -11.47 -25.19 3.25
N LEU A 233 -12.61 -25.56 2.65
CA LEU A 233 -13.83 -25.95 3.35
C LEU A 233 -13.90 -27.46 3.65
N GLU A 234 -12.97 -28.24 3.11
CA GLU A 234 -12.86 -29.67 3.39
C GLU A 234 -12.22 -29.93 4.78
N PRO A 235 -12.57 -31.03 5.47
CA PRO A 235 -12.08 -31.32 6.82
C PRO A 235 -10.57 -31.55 6.92
N ASP A 236 -9.90 -31.93 5.83
CA ASP A 236 -8.43 -32.11 5.73
C ASP A 236 -7.72 -30.93 5.02
N ALA A 237 -8.30 -29.73 5.13
CA ALA A 237 -7.83 -28.54 4.42
C ALA A 237 -6.35 -28.19 4.68
N PRO A 238 -5.61 -27.75 3.64
CA PRO A 238 -4.30 -27.15 3.81
C PRO A 238 -4.40 -25.83 4.59
N LYS A 239 -3.38 -25.50 5.38
CA LYS A 239 -3.34 -24.23 6.13
C LYS A 239 -3.52 -23.04 5.19
N LEU A 240 -4.40 -22.11 5.58
CA LEU A 240 -4.59 -20.86 4.87
C LEU A 240 -3.25 -20.10 4.82
N GLY A 241 -2.82 -19.72 3.61
CA GLY A 241 -1.62 -18.91 3.44
C GLY A 241 -1.78 -17.53 4.08
N LEU A 242 -0.70 -17.03 4.70
CA LEU A 242 -0.68 -15.72 5.37
C LEU A 242 -1.19 -14.59 4.47
N HIS A 243 -0.84 -14.63 3.18
CA HIS A 243 -1.30 -13.64 2.20
C HIS A 243 -2.83 -13.56 2.06
N HIS A 244 -3.52 -14.71 2.08
CA HIS A 244 -4.97 -14.74 1.97
C HIS A 244 -5.64 -14.30 3.29
N ALA A 245 -5.03 -14.65 4.43
CA ALA A 245 -5.50 -14.21 5.73
C ALA A 245 -5.40 -12.67 5.90
N VAL A 246 -4.32 -12.05 5.40
CA VAL A 246 -4.15 -10.59 5.40
C VAL A 246 -5.19 -9.90 4.51
N LYS A 247 -5.54 -10.48 3.36
CA LYS A 247 -6.64 -9.91 2.53
C LYS A 247 -7.99 -9.96 3.24
N LEU A 248 -8.28 -11.02 3.99
CA LEU A 248 -9.49 -11.09 4.82
C LEU A 248 -9.47 -10.09 5.97
N GLN A 249 -8.30 -9.80 6.52
CA GLN A 249 -8.10 -8.71 7.47
C GLN A 249 -8.42 -7.36 6.82
N GLU A 250 -7.84 -7.05 5.66
CA GLU A 250 -8.05 -5.76 4.98
C GLU A 250 -9.51 -5.57 4.54
N ALA A 251 -10.18 -6.63 4.09
CA ALA A 251 -11.55 -6.55 3.59
C ALA A 251 -12.61 -6.48 4.70
N TYR A 252 -12.43 -7.21 5.81
CA TYR A 252 -13.48 -7.39 6.83
C TYR A 252 -12.98 -7.34 8.28
N GLY A 253 -11.69 -7.08 8.52
CA GLY A 253 -11.13 -6.94 9.87
C GLY A 253 -10.93 -8.25 10.63
N TYR A 254 -10.86 -9.40 9.97
CA TYR A 254 -10.59 -10.68 10.65
C TYR A 254 -9.11 -10.83 11.03
N SER A 255 -8.84 -11.42 12.19
CA SER A 255 -7.47 -11.67 12.65
C SER A 255 -6.79 -12.78 11.82
N PRO A 256 -5.61 -12.56 11.21
CA PRO A 256 -4.87 -13.61 10.52
C PRO A 256 -4.44 -14.74 11.45
N ALA A 257 -4.12 -14.42 12.70
CA ALA A 257 -3.72 -15.40 13.71
C ALA A 257 -4.88 -16.34 14.08
N TRP A 258 -6.10 -15.79 14.15
CA TRP A 258 -7.30 -16.60 14.35
C TRP A 258 -7.59 -17.43 13.11
N LEU A 259 -7.64 -16.84 11.91
CA LEU A 259 -7.95 -17.57 10.67
C LEU A 259 -7.00 -18.76 10.44
N ILE A 260 -5.70 -18.57 10.66
CA ILE A 260 -4.68 -19.60 10.38
C ILE A 260 -4.56 -20.61 11.53
N ASN A 261 -4.47 -20.15 12.78
CA ASN A 261 -4.08 -20.99 13.92
C ASN A 261 -5.17 -21.14 14.99
N GLY A 262 -6.31 -20.47 14.86
CA GLY A 262 -7.38 -20.45 15.87
C GLY A 262 -6.97 -19.75 17.17
N LYS A 263 -5.91 -18.92 17.15
CA LYS A 263 -5.41 -18.22 18.33
C LYS A 263 -5.91 -16.78 18.35
N GLY A 264 -6.51 -16.36 19.47
CA GLY A 264 -7.03 -15.00 19.66
C GLY A 264 -8.50 -14.86 19.23
N GLU A 265 -8.98 -13.62 19.19
CA GLU A 265 -10.36 -13.31 18.82
C GLU A 265 -10.57 -13.29 17.29
N PRO A 266 -11.77 -13.66 16.79
CA PRO A 266 -12.05 -13.80 15.37
C PRO A 266 -11.94 -12.50 14.59
N ARG A 267 -12.50 -11.43 15.13
CA ARG A 267 -12.37 -10.09 14.58
C ARG A 267 -11.28 -9.36 15.34
N LEU A 268 -10.41 -8.68 14.60
CA LEU A 268 -9.71 -7.55 15.17
C LEU A 268 -10.82 -6.56 15.52
N SER A 269 -10.96 -6.23 16.80
CA SER A 269 -11.79 -5.10 17.19
C SER A 269 -11.40 -3.94 16.28
N ASN A 270 -12.36 -3.35 15.56
CA ASN A 270 -12.19 -2.18 14.69
C ASN A 270 -11.76 -0.90 15.46
N VAL A 271 -10.96 -1.06 16.51
CA VAL A 271 -10.00 -0.05 16.94
C VAL A 271 -8.74 -0.23 16.08
N GLN A 272 -8.92 -0.19 14.76
CA GLN A 272 -7.87 0.35 13.92
C GLN A 272 -8.18 1.85 13.91
N GLU A 273 -7.64 2.53 14.91
CA GLU A 273 -6.85 3.74 14.66
C GLU A 273 -6.91 4.19 13.19
N ALA A 274 -7.93 4.99 12.87
CA ALA A 274 -7.60 6.29 12.34
C ALA A 274 -6.54 6.84 13.32
N GLU A 275 -5.35 7.19 12.84
CA GLU A 275 -4.38 7.95 13.63
C GLU A 275 -5.15 9.05 14.41
N LEU A 276 -5.39 8.82 15.72
CA LEU A 276 -5.87 9.73 16.78
C LEU A 276 -6.62 9.06 17.98
N ASP A 277 -6.76 7.74 18.09
CA ASP A 277 -7.22 7.10 19.36
C ASP A 277 -6.59 5.70 19.54
N GLU A 278 -5.29 5.62 19.88
CA GLU A 278 -4.85 4.49 20.72
C GLU A 278 -5.79 4.49 21.96
N PRO A 279 -6.14 3.36 22.60
CA PRO A 279 -6.44 3.42 24.02
C PRO A 279 -5.13 3.89 24.63
N SER A 280 -4.98 5.20 24.73
CA SER A 280 -3.92 5.85 25.46
C SER A 280 -3.68 4.97 26.65
N LEU A 281 -2.44 4.47 26.85
CA LEU A 281 -1.95 4.26 28.22
C LEU A 281 -2.65 5.34 29.02
N PRO A 282 -3.62 5.01 29.92
CA PRO A 282 -4.60 5.97 30.42
C PRO A 282 -3.79 7.19 30.66
N PHE A 283 -3.97 8.25 29.84
CA PHE A 283 -2.98 9.32 29.85
C PHE A 283 -2.91 9.62 31.32
N ASP A 284 -1.77 9.34 31.94
CA ASP A 284 -1.58 9.72 33.31
C ASP A 284 -1.43 11.21 33.08
N ILE A 285 -2.59 11.88 32.96
CA ILE A 285 -2.77 13.29 33.05
C ILE A 285 -2.39 13.44 34.50
N VAL A 286 -1.09 13.52 34.74
CA VAL A 286 -0.53 13.94 35.99
C VAL A 286 -0.90 15.41 35.97
N PRO A 287 -2.01 15.82 36.63
CA PRO A 287 -2.32 17.23 36.66
C PRO A 287 -1.09 17.87 37.31
N ILE A 288 -0.47 18.83 36.63
CA ILE A 288 0.57 19.63 37.28
C ILE A 288 -0.12 20.26 38.47
N PRO A 289 0.24 19.89 39.72
CA PRO A 289 -0.47 20.41 40.88
C PRO A 289 -0.41 21.93 40.83
N THR A 290 -1.53 22.60 41.10
CA THR A 290 -1.57 24.08 41.08
C THR A 290 -0.53 24.69 42.02
N SER A 291 -0.15 23.99 43.08
CA SER A 291 0.97 24.33 43.99
C SER A 291 2.36 24.33 43.34
N SER A 292 2.51 23.75 42.15
CA SER A 292 3.78 23.74 41.40
C SER A 292 4.00 25.02 40.60
N TYR A 293 2.94 25.81 40.38
CA TYR A 293 3.04 27.11 39.72
C TYR A 293 3.58 28.14 40.70
N ARG A 294 4.57 28.90 40.25
CA ARG A 294 5.14 30.02 41.01
C ARG A 294 5.06 31.29 40.19
N ARG A 295 4.91 32.42 40.88
CA ARG A 295 5.08 33.75 40.29
C ARG A 295 6.58 33.95 40.06
N ILE A 296 6.99 33.86 38.80
CA ILE A 296 8.36 34.05 38.37
C ILE A 296 8.52 35.53 37.99
N PRO A 297 9.45 36.28 38.61
CA PRO A 297 9.69 37.67 38.27
C PRO A 297 10.30 37.78 36.88
N VAL A 298 9.85 38.75 36.09
CA VAL A 298 10.51 39.11 34.84
C VAL A 298 11.61 40.13 35.15
N VAL A 299 12.86 39.72 34.92
CA VAL A 299 14.05 40.47 35.37
C VAL A 299 14.77 41.23 34.24
N GLY A 300 14.23 41.21 33.03
CA GLY A 300 14.78 41.98 31.93
C GLY A 300 14.42 41.45 30.54
N MET A 301 15.19 41.90 29.55
CA MET A 301 15.03 41.55 28.15
C MET A 301 16.26 40.81 27.63
N ALA A 302 16.06 39.75 26.86
CA ALA A 302 17.10 39.03 26.12
C ALA A 302 16.95 39.31 24.61
N GLN A 303 18.02 39.72 23.95
CA GLN A 303 18.01 39.96 22.51
C GLN A 303 18.34 38.66 21.74
N LEU A 304 17.49 38.32 20.79
CA LEU A 304 17.59 37.19 19.86
C LEU A 304 18.18 37.71 18.54
N GLY A 305 19.47 38.04 18.50
CA GLY A 305 20.16 38.47 17.29
C GLY A 305 21.57 39.00 17.54
N ASP A 306 22.30 39.31 16.48
CA ASP A 306 23.73 39.64 16.52
C ASP A 306 24.03 41.12 16.82
N ASN A 307 23.00 41.98 16.89
CA ASN A 307 23.13 43.42 17.06
C ASN A 307 22.88 43.82 18.52
N GLY A 308 23.95 44.20 19.20
CA GLY A 308 23.99 44.47 20.63
C GLY A 308 23.17 45.69 21.06
N HIS A 309 22.28 45.47 22.04
CA HIS A 309 21.92 46.48 23.01
C HIS A 309 21.81 45.82 24.40
N PHE A 310 22.29 46.54 25.40
CA PHE A 310 22.56 46.04 26.75
C PHE A 310 21.25 46.00 27.55
N SER A 311 20.98 44.90 28.22
CA SER A 311 20.01 44.84 29.32
C SER A 311 20.69 44.06 30.42
N ASP A 312 21.11 44.79 31.44
CA ASP A 312 21.77 44.20 32.59
C ASP A 312 20.78 43.25 33.28
N ILE A 313 21.16 41.99 33.44
CA ILE A 313 20.42 41.04 34.29
C ILE A 313 20.98 41.24 35.70
N GLU A 314 20.54 42.30 36.37
CA GLU A 314 20.87 42.54 37.77
C GLU A 314 19.85 41.81 38.67
N TYR A 315 20.33 40.76 39.34
CA TYR A 315 19.63 40.08 40.42
C TYR A 315 20.16 40.66 41.75
N PRO A 316 19.34 41.07 42.75
CA PRO A 316 17.88 41.27 42.78
C PRO A 316 17.50 42.69 43.27
N VAL A 317 16.71 43.48 42.52
CA VAL A 317 16.10 44.69 43.11
C VAL A 317 14.74 45.06 42.50
N GLY A 318 13.69 44.65 43.18
CA GLY A 318 12.66 45.60 43.64
C GLY A 318 11.56 46.07 42.70
N HIS A 319 11.68 46.00 41.37
CA HIS A 319 10.57 46.28 40.46
C HIS A 319 10.75 45.49 39.17
N GLY A 320 10.32 44.22 39.18
CA GLY A 320 10.17 43.49 37.93
C GLY A 320 9.17 44.23 37.05
N ASP A 321 9.41 44.24 35.73
CA ASP A 321 8.39 44.58 34.75
C ASP A 321 7.31 43.49 34.78
N GLY A 322 6.65 43.22 35.91
CA GLY A 322 5.68 42.14 36.07
C GLY A 322 6.23 40.74 36.37
N PHE A 323 5.32 39.77 36.33
CA PHE A 323 5.57 38.36 36.61
C PHE A 323 4.86 37.44 35.59
N ILE A 324 5.34 36.20 35.50
CA ILE A 324 4.69 35.11 34.75
C ILE A 324 4.43 33.93 35.69
N GLU A 325 3.34 33.20 35.46
CA GLU A 325 3.06 31.95 36.18
C GLU A 325 3.58 30.77 35.37
N PHE A 326 4.49 29.99 35.96
CA PHE A 326 5.07 28.82 35.31
C PHE A 326 5.36 27.72 36.34
N PRO A 327 5.19 26.44 35.97
CA PRO A 327 5.48 25.34 36.87
C PRO A 327 7.00 25.09 36.93
N THR A 328 7.62 25.38 38.07
CA THR A 328 9.06 25.21 38.27
C THR A 328 9.37 24.73 39.69
N ARG A 329 10.41 23.92 39.83
CA ARG A 329 10.97 23.50 41.12
C ARG A 329 12.17 24.34 41.55
N ASP A 330 12.68 25.20 40.67
CA ASP A 330 13.87 26.01 40.93
C ASP A 330 13.50 27.26 41.78
N PRO A 331 14.06 27.43 42.99
CA PRO A 331 13.81 28.60 43.84
C PRO A 331 14.14 29.93 43.17
N ASP A 332 15.16 29.94 42.30
CA ASP A 332 15.77 31.13 41.70
C ASP A 332 15.36 31.32 40.23
N ALA A 333 14.29 30.65 39.79
CA ALA A 333 13.79 30.80 38.43
C ALA A 333 13.38 32.25 38.14
N TYR A 334 13.65 32.71 36.92
CA TYR A 334 13.29 34.06 36.45
C TYR A 334 12.88 34.08 34.98
N GLY A 335 12.13 35.11 34.61
CA GLY A 335 11.64 35.33 33.25
C GLY A 335 12.48 36.37 32.51
N LEU A 336 12.74 36.13 31.22
CA LEU A 336 13.32 37.13 30.32
C LEU A 336 12.43 37.32 29.10
N ARG A 337 12.17 38.58 28.74
CA ARG A 337 11.45 38.91 27.51
C ARG A 337 12.37 38.81 26.31
N CYS A 338 12.03 37.96 25.36
CA CYS A 338 12.82 37.73 24.15
C CYS A 338 12.48 38.75 23.07
N ASN A 339 13.49 39.47 22.56
CA ASN A 339 13.35 40.42 21.46
C ASN A 339 14.18 39.96 20.25
N GLY A 340 13.54 39.59 19.16
CA GLY A 340 14.22 39.27 17.89
C GLY A 340 13.63 38.01 17.24
N ASP A 341 14.32 37.49 16.22
CA ASP A 341 13.84 36.38 15.40
C ASP A 341 14.84 35.22 15.26
N SER A 342 16.01 35.28 15.92
CA SER A 342 17.06 34.26 15.77
C SER A 342 16.71 32.84 16.26
N MET A 343 15.61 32.70 17.00
CA MET A 343 15.07 31.41 17.47
C MET A 343 13.69 31.09 16.87
N ARG A 344 13.24 31.80 15.82
CA ARG A 344 12.02 31.43 15.10
C ARG A 344 12.21 30.10 14.34
N PRO A 345 11.18 29.23 14.27
CA PRO A 345 9.80 29.43 14.76
C PRO A 345 9.57 29.11 16.26
N ARG A 346 10.59 28.64 16.98
CA ARG A 346 10.49 28.12 18.35
C ARG A 346 10.21 29.19 19.41
N VAL A 347 11.03 30.26 19.45
CA VAL A 347 10.81 31.44 20.30
C VAL A 347 10.53 32.64 19.41
N LYS A 348 9.39 33.30 19.64
CA LYS A 348 8.98 34.47 18.88
C LYS A 348 9.34 35.76 19.61
N HIS A 349 9.51 36.83 18.83
CA HIS A 349 9.61 38.18 19.36
C HIS A 349 8.45 38.49 20.33
N ASN A 350 8.78 39.06 21.49
CA ASN A 350 7.91 39.37 22.64
C ASN A 350 7.38 38.16 23.43
N GLU A 351 7.86 36.95 23.19
CA GLU A 351 7.62 35.84 24.12
C GLU A 351 8.58 35.93 25.32
N PHE A 352 8.24 35.24 26.40
CA PHE A 352 9.07 35.15 27.59
C PHE A 352 9.71 33.78 27.65
N VAL A 353 10.96 33.70 28.09
CA VAL A 353 11.62 32.44 28.43
C VAL A 353 11.76 32.36 29.94
N VAL A 354 11.54 31.18 30.49
CA VAL A 354 11.77 30.87 31.90
C VAL A 354 13.13 30.21 32.02
N VAL A 355 13.99 30.78 32.86
CA VAL A 355 15.35 30.31 33.09
C VAL A 355 15.41 29.67 34.47
N GLU A 356 15.95 28.45 34.55
CA GLU A 356 16.21 27.74 35.80
C GLU A 356 17.75 27.68 36.03
N PRO A 357 18.32 28.63 36.80
CA PRO A 357 19.76 28.71 36.99
C PRO A 357 20.37 27.51 37.75
N ASN A 358 19.57 26.79 38.53
CA ASN A 358 20.00 25.63 39.31
C ASN A 358 19.86 24.30 38.54
N HIS A 359 19.40 24.35 37.28
CA HIS A 359 19.26 23.18 36.41
C HIS A 359 20.50 22.97 35.53
N ALA A 360 21.00 21.73 35.48
CA ALA A 360 22.17 21.39 34.69
C ALA A 360 21.83 21.31 33.19
N VAL A 361 22.62 21.97 32.37
CA VAL A 361 22.42 22.05 30.91
C VAL A 361 22.98 20.80 30.21
N THR A 362 22.24 20.29 29.22
CA THR A 362 22.66 19.19 28.34
C THR A 362 22.65 19.59 26.85
N ASN A 363 23.33 18.81 26.01
CA ASN A 363 23.35 19.06 24.57
C ASN A 363 21.94 18.87 23.99
N GLY A 364 21.50 19.84 23.20
CA GLY A 364 20.15 19.93 22.63
C GLY A 364 19.22 20.87 23.41
N ASP A 365 19.59 21.27 24.63
CA ASP A 365 18.74 22.15 25.43
C ASP A 365 18.76 23.60 24.92
N GLU A 366 17.65 24.31 25.09
CA GLU A 366 17.63 25.75 24.98
C GLU A 366 18.36 26.36 26.20
N VAL A 367 19.29 27.27 25.92
CA VAL A 367 20.16 27.86 26.93
C VAL A 367 20.18 29.38 26.84
N LEU A 368 20.22 30.01 28.01
CA LEU A 368 20.61 31.39 28.16
C LEU A 368 22.14 31.45 28.30
N VAL A 369 22.76 32.23 27.42
CA VAL A 369 24.20 32.48 27.46
C VAL A 369 24.43 33.96 27.75
N LYS A 370 25.13 34.23 28.85
CA LYS A 370 25.69 35.54 29.16
C LYS A 370 27.20 35.48 28.89
N SER A 371 27.65 36.19 27.86
CA SER A 371 29.07 36.39 27.59
C SER A 371 29.67 37.39 28.57
N GLN A 372 30.97 37.28 28.86
CA GLN A 372 31.73 38.29 29.61
C GLN A 372 31.68 39.68 28.98
N ASP A 373 31.41 39.76 27.67
CA ASP A 373 31.18 41.02 26.95
C ASP A 373 29.83 41.68 27.31
N GLY A 374 29.06 41.11 28.24
CA GLY A 374 27.73 41.58 28.65
C GLY A 374 26.60 41.19 27.68
N ARG A 375 26.89 40.41 26.64
CA ARG A 375 25.87 39.95 25.68
C ARG A 375 25.05 38.81 26.29
N VAL A 376 23.75 39.00 26.34
CA VAL A 376 22.78 37.97 26.73
C VAL A 376 22.06 37.47 25.49
N MET A 377 22.12 36.15 25.26
CA MET A 377 21.45 35.51 24.12
C MET A 377 20.76 34.23 24.54
N VAL A 378 19.70 33.87 23.82
CA VAL A 378 19.06 32.55 23.91
C VAL A 378 19.41 31.78 22.65
N LYS A 379 20.00 30.59 22.82
CA LYS A 379 20.44 29.70 21.74
C LYS A 379 20.16 28.26 22.12
N GLU A 380 20.29 27.35 21.17
CA GLU A 380 20.31 25.92 21.43
C GLU A 380 21.76 25.46 21.63
N LEU A 381 22.04 24.67 22.68
CA LEU A 381 23.36 24.13 22.90
C LEU A 381 23.58 22.93 21.98
N ALA A 382 24.38 23.07 20.93
CA ALA A 382 24.67 21.95 20.04
C ALA A 382 25.60 20.93 20.71
N TYR A 383 26.78 21.38 21.14
CA TYR A 383 27.76 20.57 21.88
C TYR A 383 28.87 21.45 22.47
N VAL A 384 29.58 20.90 23.45
CA VAL A 384 30.81 21.48 23.98
C VAL A 384 31.99 20.60 23.54
N ARG A 385 32.99 21.18 22.90
CA ARG A 385 34.19 20.46 22.43
C ARG A 385 35.43 21.34 22.55
N ASP A 386 36.53 20.75 23.02
CA ASP A 386 37.84 21.43 23.12
C ASP A 386 37.77 22.77 23.89
N GLY A 387 36.90 22.87 24.91
CA GLY A 387 36.68 24.10 25.69
C GLY A 387 35.90 25.19 24.95
N VAL A 388 35.32 24.89 23.78
CA VAL A 388 34.46 25.80 23.01
C VAL A 388 33.02 25.31 23.06
N VAL A 389 32.11 26.22 23.41
CA VAL A 389 30.68 25.99 23.40
C VAL A 389 30.14 26.35 22.02
N HIS A 390 29.52 25.37 21.36
CA HIS A 390 28.90 25.54 20.06
C HIS A 390 27.39 25.74 20.23
N LEU A 391 26.90 26.88 19.77
CA LEU A 391 25.52 27.32 19.92
C LEU A 391 24.85 27.38 18.55
N SER A 392 23.78 26.62 18.35
CA SER A 392 22.93 26.67 17.17
C SER A 392 21.80 27.69 17.37
N SER A 393 21.38 28.29 16.26
CA SER A 393 20.13 29.04 16.18
C SER A 393 19.09 28.15 15.51
N VAL A 394 17.87 28.10 16.06
CA VAL A 394 16.76 27.37 15.44
C VAL A 394 16.38 27.98 14.08
N ASN A 395 16.58 29.29 13.92
CA ASN A 395 16.39 29.97 12.65
C ASN A 395 17.63 29.79 11.75
N GLU A 396 17.48 29.05 10.65
CA GLU A 396 18.54 28.75 9.68
C GLU A 396 19.20 30.00 9.06
N ARG A 397 18.55 31.17 9.15
CA ARG A 397 19.13 32.44 8.69
C ARG A 397 20.28 32.92 9.57
N HIS A 398 20.42 32.38 10.78
CA HIS A 398 21.50 32.69 11.70
C HIS A 398 22.45 31.50 11.78
N GLY A 399 23.74 31.79 11.60
CA GLY A 399 24.79 30.77 11.68
C GLY A 399 25.02 30.26 13.11
N MET A 400 25.82 29.19 13.20
CA MET A 400 26.31 28.68 14.48
C MET A 400 27.27 29.70 15.13
N VAL A 401 27.02 30.00 16.40
CA VAL A 401 27.90 30.85 17.22
C VAL A 401 28.85 29.96 18.00
N ARG A 402 30.14 30.33 18.05
CA ARG A 402 31.17 29.60 18.78
C ARG A 402 31.76 30.52 19.83
N ILE A 403 31.62 30.16 21.10
CA ILE A 403 32.11 30.97 22.21
C ILE A 403 33.02 30.08 23.06
N PRO A 404 34.28 30.47 23.29
CA PRO A 404 35.13 29.81 24.27
C PRO A 404 34.46 29.78 25.65
N GLN A 405 34.51 28.64 26.34
CA GLN A 405 33.81 28.44 27.61
C GLN A 405 34.28 29.41 28.71
N ASP A 406 35.54 29.82 28.65
CA ASP A 406 36.15 30.82 29.53
C ASP A 406 35.64 32.24 29.29
N GLN A 407 34.98 32.52 28.15
CA GLN A 407 34.33 33.80 27.85
C GLN A 407 32.84 33.81 28.22
N ILE A 408 32.29 32.71 28.73
CA ILE A 408 30.90 32.62 29.15
C ILE A 408 30.84 32.90 30.66
N GLU A 409 30.18 33.99 31.03
CA GLU A 409 29.90 34.31 32.44
C GLU A 409 28.83 33.38 33.01
N ARG A 410 27.76 33.12 32.24
CA ARG A 410 26.65 32.26 32.66
C ARG A 410 26.13 31.44 31.50
N LEU A 411 25.92 30.15 31.74
CA LEU A 411 25.24 29.21 30.86
C LEU A 411 24.13 28.54 31.67
N GLN A 412 22.87 28.87 31.37
CA GLN A 412 21.72 28.47 32.18
C GLN A 412 20.64 27.83 31.33
N TYR A 413 19.91 26.88 31.91
CA TYR A 413 18.86 26.13 31.24
C TYR A 413 17.59 26.97 31.07
N VAL A 414 16.98 26.88 29.88
CA VAL A 414 15.67 27.47 29.60
C VAL A 414 14.61 26.39 29.75
N ALA A 415 13.83 26.44 30.82
CA ALA A 415 12.82 25.43 31.14
C ALA A 415 11.55 25.52 30.28
N GLY A 416 11.26 26.69 29.72
CA GLY A 416 10.07 26.84 28.90
C GLY A 416 9.91 28.20 28.27
N ILE A 417 8.99 28.24 27.30
CA ILE A 417 8.60 29.43 26.54
C ILE A 417 7.17 29.77 26.92
N VAL A 418 6.98 31.00 27.36
CA VAL A 418 5.71 31.52 27.87
C VAL A 418 5.22 32.61 26.93
N LYS A 419 3.93 32.52 26.55
CA LYS A 419 3.30 33.51 25.67
C LYS A 419 3.21 34.86 26.35
N SER A 420 3.28 35.93 25.56
CA SER A 420 3.14 37.30 26.05
C SER A 420 1.85 37.55 26.84
N SER A 421 0.77 36.82 26.55
CA SER A 421 -0.52 36.94 27.23
C SER A 421 -0.54 36.43 28.68
N ALA A 422 0.43 35.60 29.07
CA ALA A 422 0.56 35.08 30.43
C ALA A 422 1.27 36.06 31.39
N TRP A 423 1.90 37.09 30.83
CA TRP A 423 2.52 38.16 31.60
C TRP A 423 1.47 38.99 32.35
N ARG A 424 1.84 39.40 33.57
CA ARG A 424 1.03 40.23 34.45
C ARG A 424 1.90 41.36 35.00
N PRO A 425 1.42 42.63 34.98
CA PRO A 425 2.10 43.70 35.71
C PRO A 425 2.09 43.39 37.22
N ASP A 426 3.10 43.85 37.94
CA ASP A 426 3.23 43.66 39.39
C ASP A 426 2.27 44.56 40.19
#